data_AF-A0A922DPX9-F1
#
_entry.id   AF-A0A922DPX9-F1
#
_cell.length_a   1.000
_cell.length_b   1.000
_cell.length_c   1.000
_cell.angle_alpha   90.00
_cell.angle_beta   90.00
_cell.angle_gamma   90.00
#
_symmetry.space_group_name_H-M   'P 1'
#
loop_
_entity.id
_entity.type
_entity.pdbx_description
1 polymer ?
#
loop_
_entity_poly.entity_id
_entity_poly.type
_entity_poly.pdbx_seq_one_letter_code
_entity_poly.pdbx_strand_id
1 'polypeptide(L)'
;MQCLGAICGAGVVKGFEKSYNFERLNGGANFVNHGYTKGDGLGAEIVGTFVLVYTVFSATDAKRSARDSHVPILAPLPIGFAVFLVHLATIPITGTGINPARSLGAAIIFNRDRAWDDHWIFWVGPFIGAALAAIYHQIVIRAIPFKTRT
;
A
#
# COMPACT_ATOMS: atom_id res chain seq x y z
N MET A 1 1.78 -13.48 6.48
CA MET A 1 3.21 -13.39 6.13
C MET A 1 3.69 -11.95 5.96
N GLN A 2 3.00 -11.11 5.18
CA GLN A 2 3.44 -9.73 4.90
C GLN A 2 3.69 -8.87 6.16
N CYS A 3 2.75 -8.86 7.12
CA CYS A 3 2.90 -8.06 8.35
C CYS A 3 4.11 -8.47 9.19
N LEU A 4 4.34 -9.77 9.38
CA LEU A 4 5.51 -10.28 10.11
C LEU A 4 6.81 -9.88 9.40
N GLY A 5 6.86 -10.02 8.08
CA GLY A 5 8.02 -9.59 7.29
C GLY A 5 8.30 -8.09 7.42
N ALA A 6 7.26 -7.25 7.42
CA ALA A 6 7.39 -5.82 7.60
C ALA A 6 7.90 -5.44 9.01
N ILE A 7 7.40 -6.11 10.06
CA ILE A 7 7.88 -5.93 11.44
C ILE A 7 9.37 -6.32 11.53
N CYS A 8 9.74 -7.49 11.00
CA CYS A 8 11.13 -7.95 10.99
C CYS A 8 12.03 -6.96 10.24
N GLY A 9 11.63 -6.50 9.06
CA GLY A 9 12.40 -5.55 8.26
C GLY A 9 12.61 -4.22 8.96
N ALA A 10 11.56 -3.63 9.55
CA ALA A 10 11.68 -2.39 10.31
C ALA A 10 12.57 -2.58 11.57
N GLY A 11 12.49 -3.75 12.23
CA GLY A 11 13.34 -4.09 13.36
C GLY A 11 14.83 -4.14 13.00
N VAL A 12 15.18 -4.69 11.83
CA VAL A 12 16.55 -4.71 11.31
C VAL A 12 17.08 -3.29 11.09
N VAL A 13 16.28 -2.39 10.50
CA VAL A 13 16.66 -0.99 10.28
C VAL A 13 16.95 -0.28 11.61
N LYS A 14 16.06 -0.45 12.61
CA LYS A 14 16.28 0.10 13.96
C LYS A 14 17.58 -0.41 14.59
N GLY A 15 17.92 -1.68 14.35
CA GLY A 15 19.18 -2.29 14.78
C GLY A 15 20.42 -1.61 14.17
N PHE A 16 20.38 -1.27 12.87
CA PHE A 16 21.50 -0.62 12.18
C PHE A 16 21.64 0.87 12.48
N GLU A 17 20.54 1.63 12.48
CA GLU A 17 20.59 3.09 12.69
C GLU A 17 20.82 3.50 14.14
N LYS A 18 20.66 2.55 15.07
CA LYS A 18 20.59 2.75 16.53
C LYS A 18 19.34 3.53 16.94
N SER A 19 18.77 3.20 18.09
CA SER A 19 17.46 3.71 18.54
C SER A 19 17.32 5.23 18.51
N TYR A 20 18.39 5.97 18.86
CA TYR A 20 18.36 7.43 18.88
C TYR A 20 18.07 8.05 17.51
N ASN A 21 18.77 7.64 16.45
CA ASN A 21 18.55 8.19 15.11
C ASN A 21 17.21 7.74 14.54
N PHE A 22 16.87 6.47 14.74
CA PHE A 22 15.61 5.90 14.28
C PHE A 22 14.42 6.67 14.84
N GLU A 23 14.44 6.97 16.14
CA GLU A 23 13.36 7.72 16.78
C GLU A 23 13.33 9.19 16.35
N ARG A 24 14.50 9.83 16.20
CA ARG A 24 14.61 11.22 15.73
C ARG A 24 14.08 11.41 14.30
N LEU A 25 14.21 10.38 13.45
CA LEU A 25 13.77 10.39 12.05
C LEU A 25 12.38 9.76 11.85
N ASN A 26 11.58 9.64 12.92
CA ASN A 26 10.23 9.10 12.92
C ASN A 26 10.10 7.61 12.52
N GLY A 27 11.20 6.85 12.50
CA GLY A 27 11.22 5.40 12.31
C GLY A 27 10.59 4.91 11.00
N GLY A 28 10.46 5.78 10.00
CA GLY A 28 9.75 5.50 8.76
C GLY A 28 8.26 5.19 8.94
N ALA A 29 7.64 5.56 10.07
CA ALA A 29 6.22 5.37 10.32
C ALA A 29 5.36 6.33 9.48
N ASN A 30 4.15 5.87 9.13
CA ASN A 30 3.17 6.70 8.44
C ASN A 30 2.30 7.45 9.48
N PHE A 31 2.05 8.72 9.22
CA PHE A 31 1.13 9.59 9.96
C PHE A 31 0.79 10.79 9.07
N VAL A 32 -0.29 11.51 9.38
CA VAL A 32 -0.66 12.70 8.59
C VAL A 32 0.28 13.85 8.94
N ASN A 33 0.91 14.45 7.93
CA ASN A 33 1.83 15.56 8.13
C ASN A 33 1.10 16.84 8.54
N HIS A 34 1.81 17.69 9.29
CA HIS A 34 1.30 19.00 9.69
C HIS A 34 0.87 19.83 8.47
N GLY A 35 -0.31 20.44 8.55
CA GLY A 35 -0.92 21.20 7.46
C GLY A 35 -1.96 20.43 6.65
N TYR A 36 -2.06 19.11 6.83
CA TYR A 36 -3.10 18.26 6.26
C TYR A 36 -4.08 17.79 7.32
N THR A 37 -5.34 17.65 6.93
CA THR A 37 -6.38 17.05 7.78
C THR A 37 -6.32 15.52 7.68
N LYS A 38 -6.93 14.82 8.64
CA LYS A 38 -7.11 13.36 8.54
C LYS A 38 -7.92 12.95 7.30
N GLY A 39 -8.83 13.82 6.85
CA GLY A 39 -9.58 13.64 5.61
C GLY A 39 -8.68 13.68 4.37
N ASP A 40 -7.74 14.61 4.32
CA ASP A 40 -6.76 14.70 3.22
C ASP A 40 -5.86 13.46 3.18
N GLY A 41 -5.38 13.02 4.35
CA GLY A 41 -4.61 11.79 4.49
C GLY A 41 -5.38 10.56 4.01
N LEU A 42 -6.63 10.41 4.47
CA LEU A 42 -7.49 9.30 4.04
C LEU A 42 -7.77 9.34 2.53
N GLY A 43 -8.09 10.50 1.97
CA GLY A 43 -8.32 10.67 0.54
C GLY A 43 -7.09 10.31 -0.30
N ALA A 44 -5.90 10.77 0.13
CA ALA A 44 -4.64 10.47 -0.53
C ALA A 44 -4.34 8.95 -0.54
N GLU A 45 -4.54 8.27 0.58
CA GLU A 45 -4.34 6.81 0.69
C GLU A 45 -5.34 6.03 -0.16
N ILE A 46 -6.62 6.45 -0.21
CA ILE A 46 -7.65 5.81 -1.07
C ILE A 46 -7.24 5.91 -2.53
N VAL A 47 -6.93 7.12 -3.02
CA VAL A 47 -6.58 7.37 -4.42
C VAL A 47 -5.26 6.68 -4.78
N GLY A 48 -4.26 6.76 -3.90
CA GLY A 48 -2.97 6.12 -4.10
C GLY A 48 -3.08 4.60 -4.21
N THR A 49 -3.85 3.95 -3.32
CA THR A 49 -4.07 2.51 -3.41
C THR A 49 -4.95 2.13 -4.60
N PHE A 50 -5.93 2.95 -4.97
CA PHE A 50 -6.72 2.73 -6.19
C PHE A 50 -5.81 2.65 -7.42
N VAL A 51 -4.90 3.61 -7.61
CA VAL A 51 -3.95 3.62 -8.75
C VAL A 51 -3.07 2.37 -8.76
N LEU A 52 -2.53 1.99 -7.60
CA LEU A 52 -1.72 0.79 -7.44
C LEU A 52 -2.50 -0.47 -7.81
N VAL A 53 -3.66 -0.69 -7.19
CA VAL A 53 -4.45 -1.92 -7.35
C VAL A 53 -5.07 -2.00 -8.74
N TYR A 54 -5.49 -0.87 -9.31
CA TYR A 54 -5.93 -0.82 -10.71
C TYR A 54 -4.79 -1.25 -11.65
N THR A 55 -3.57 -0.77 -11.42
CA THR A 55 -2.41 -1.17 -12.21
C THR A 55 -2.10 -2.66 -12.04
N VAL A 56 -2.24 -3.23 -10.83
CA VAL A 56 -2.12 -4.68 -10.61
C VAL A 56 -3.11 -5.46 -11.46
N PHE A 57 -4.39 -5.04 -11.47
CA PHE A 57 -5.41 -5.67 -12.31
C PHE A 57 -5.12 -5.52 -13.81
N SER A 58 -4.68 -4.35 -14.27
CA SER A 58 -4.33 -4.13 -15.68
C SER A 58 -3.04 -4.83 -16.11
N ALA A 59 -2.10 -5.05 -15.19
CA ALA A 59 -0.84 -5.74 -15.41
C ALA A 59 -0.95 -7.27 -15.29
N THR A 60 -2.17 -7.78 -15.08
CA THR A 60 -2.45 -9.21 -14.95
C THR A 60 -2.50 -9.86 -16.34
N ASP A 61 -1.60 -10.82 -16.59
CA ASP A 61 -1.66 -11.66 -17.79
C ASP A 61 -2.67 -12.80 -17.57
N ALA A 62 -3.84 -12.69 -18.21
CA ALA A 62 -4.90 -13.70 -18.13
C ALA A 62 -4.50 -15.09 -18.68
N LYS A 63 -3.36 -15.20 -19.40
CA LYS A 63 -2.91 -16.45 -20.04
C LYS A 63 -1.82 -17.18 -19.26
N ARG A 64 -1.26 -16.58 -18.21
CA ARG A 64 -0.21 -17.19 -17.40
C ARG A 64 -0.58 -17.15 -15.94
N SER A 65 -0.54 -18.30 -15.28
CA SER A 65 -0.74 -18.41 -13.84
C SER A 65 0.58 -18.71 -13.13
N ALA A 66 0.74 -18.22 -11.90
CA ALA A 66 1.81 -18.59 -11.00
C ALA A 66 1.78 -20.09 -10.73
N ARG A 67 2.97 -20.68 -10.59
CA ARG A 67 3.17 -22.13 -10.49
C ARG A 67 2.19 -22.78 -9.51
N ASP A 68 1.46 -23.79 -9.98
CA ASP A 68 0.49 -24.58 -9.21
C ASP A 68 -0.68 -23.79 -8.59
N SER A 69 -1.07 -22.64 -9.15
CA SER A 69 -2.19 -21.84 -8.66
C SER A 69 -2.98 -21.18 -9.80
N HIS A 70 -4.20 -20.71 -9.51
CA HIS A 70 -5.00 -19.85 -10.42
C HIS A 70 -4.62 -18.36 -10.29
N VAL A 71 -3.51 -18.03 -9.63
CA VAL A 71 -3.07 -16.64 -9.43
C VAL A 71 -2.40 -16.16 -10.71
N PRO A 72 -2.87 -15.08 -11.34
CA PRO A 72 -2.27 -14.61 -12.58
C PRO A 72 -0.84 -14.11 -12.41
N ILE A 73 0.00 -14.23 -13.44
CA ILE A 73 1.33 -13.60 -13.46
C ILE A 73 1.15 -12.10 -13.67
N LEU A 74 1.80 -11.32 -12.81
CA LEU A 74 1.80 -9.87 -12.84
C LEU A 74 3.02 -9.35 -13.62
N ALA A 75 2.84 -8.35 -14.49
CA ALA A 75 3.96 -7.58 -15.04
C ALA A 75 4.53 -6.67 -13.94
N PRO A 76 5.76 -6.92 -13.44
CA PRO A 76 6.26 -6.23 -12.24
C PRO A 76 6.62 -4.77 -12.48
N LEU A 77 7.02 -4.42 -13.71
CA LEU A 77 7.51 -3.08 -14.04
C LEU A 77 6.40 -2.00 -13.92
N PRO A 78 5.20 -2.17 -14.51
CA PRO A 78 4.10 -1.22 -14.31
C PRO A 78 3.70 -1.05 -12.84
N ILE A 79 3.68 -2.15 -12.07
CA ILE A 79 3.32 -2.13 -10.65
C ILE A 79 4.35 -1.32 -9.86
N GLY A 80 5.64 -1.56 -10.09
CA GLY A 80 6.71 -0.78 -9.46
C GLY A 80 6.63 0.72 -9.80
N PHE A 81 6.34 1.04 -11.06
CA PHE A 81 6.13 2.43 -11.49
C PHE A 81 4.90 3.07 -10.84
N ALA A 82 3.79 2.35 -10.69
CA ALA A 82 2.60 2.87 -10.00
C ALA A 82 2.91 3.20 -8.54
N VAL A 83 3.64 2.31 -7.84
CA VAL A 83 4.12 2.59 -6.48
C VAL A 83 4.99 3.84 -6.46
N PHE A 84 5.97 3.94 -7.35
CA PHE A 84 6.88 5.08 -7.45
C PHE A 84 6.14 6.41 -7.67
N LEU A 85 5.22 6.47 -8.63
CA LEU A 85 4.45 7.69 -8.93
C LEU A 85 3.56 8.10 -7.76
N VAL A 86 2.91 7.14 -7.10
CA VAL A 86 2.10 7.44 -5.91
C VAL A 86 2.99 8.00 -4.81
N HIS A 87 4.19 7.45 -4.57
CA HIS A 87 5.13 7.99 -3.60
C HIS A 87 5.50 9.45 -3.90
N LEU A 88 5.78 9.80 -5.16
CA LEU A 88 6.08 11.19 -5.54
C LEU A 88 4.95 12.16 -5.17
N ALA A 89 3.69 11.72 -5.24
CA ALA A 89 2.53 12.54 -4.93
C ALA A 89 2.15 12.55 -3.44
N THR A 90 2.27 11.42 -2.73
CA THR A 90 1.68 11.24 -1.39
C THR A 90 2.69 11.29 -0.24
N ILE A 91 4.00 11.29 -0.51
CA ILE A 91 5.03 11.46 0.55
C ILE A 91 4.78 12.72 1.39
N PRO A 92 4.48 13.91 0.82
CA PRO A 92 4.25 15.12 1.61
C PRO A 92 3.03 15.06 2.53
N ILE A 93 2.04 14.20 2.23
CA ILE A 93 0.79 14.12 2.97
C ILE A 93 0.89 13.11 4.12
N THR A 94 1.34 11.87 3.83
CA THR A 94 1.32 10.75 4.78
C THR A 94 2.62 9.95 4.88
N GLY A 95 3.65 10.34 4.12
CA GLY A 95 4.81 9.48 3.87
C GLY A 95 4.52 8.29 2.94
N THR A 96 3.31 8.22 2.36
CA THR A 96 2.79 7.12 1.52
C THR A 96 2.66 5.78 2.25
N GLY A 97 1.44 5.42 2.61
CA GLY A 97 1.12 4.11 3.16
C GLY A 97 0.93 3.09 2.05
N ILE A 98 -0.22 3.13 1.38
CA ILE A 98 -0.77 2.26 0.31
C ILE A 98 -0.59 0.74 0.49
N ASN A 99 -0.09 0.33 1.64
CA ASN A 99 0.29 -1.02 2.02
C ASN A 99 0.17 -1.14 3.55
N PRO A 100 -0.93 -1.74 4.04
CA PRO A 100 -1.20 -1.86 5.48
C PRO A 100 -0.10 -2.62 6.24
N ALA A 101 0.52 -3.63 5.63
CA ALA A 101 1.60 -4.38 6.26
C ALA A 101 2.85 -3.52 6.50
N ARG A 102 3.21 -2.67 5.53
CA ARG A 102 4.33 -1.71 5.65
C ARG A 102 4.06 -0.68 6.72
N SER A 103 2.84 -0.13 6.78
CA SER A 103 2.46 0.84 7.81
C SER A 103 2.43 0.21 9.20
N LEU A 104 1.94 -1.03 9.33
CA LEU A 104 1.91 -1.76 10.60
C LEU A 104 3.33 -2.09 11.11
N GLY A 105 4.20 -2.59 10.24
CA GLY A 105 5.57 -2.94 10.61
C GLY A 105 6.34 -1.74 11.17
N ALA A 106 6.24 -0.58 10.51
CA ALA A 106 6.87 0.64 10.98
C ALA A 106 6.23 1.16 12.28
N ALA A 107 4.90 1.14 12.41
CA ALA A 107 4.20 1.58 13.61
C ALA A 107 4.58 0.76 14.86
N ILE A 108 4.70 -0.57 14.72
CA ILE A 108 5.10 -1.47 15.83
C ILE A 108 6.52 -1.19 16.29
N ILE A 109 7.47 -0.98 15.37
CA ILE A 109 8.89 -0.81 15.72
C ILE A 109 9.20 0.61 16.21
N PHE A 110 8.49 1.60 15.67
CA PHE A 110 8.58 3.00 16.10
C PHE A 110 7.86 3.24 17.43
N ASN A 111 6.67 2.66 17.60
CA ASN A 111 5.88 2.63 18.83
C ASN A 111 5.72 4.01 19.52
N ARG A 112 5.17 4.99 18.79
CA ARG A 112 4.85 6.33 19.31
C ARG A 112 3.38 6.65 19.06
N ASP A 113 2.77 7.41 19.98
CA ASP A 113 1.33 7.74 19.95
C ASP A 113 0.89 8.33 18.61
N ARG A 114 1.67 9.28 18.06
CA ARG A 114 1.41 9.90 16.75
C ARG A 114 1.24 8.87 15.62
N ALA A 115 2.03 7.80 15.62
CA ALA A 115 1.92 6.77 14.58
C ALA A 115 0.68 5.89 14.77
N TRP A 116 0.25 5.68 16.01
CA TRP A 116 -0.92 4.88 16.36
C TRP A 116 -2.24 5.65 16.16
N ASP A 117 -2.27 6.95 16.48
CA ASP A 117 -3.45 7.83 16.36
C ASP A 117 -4.00 7.95 14.93
N ASP A 118 -3.11 7.87 13.94
CA ASP A 118 -3.45 7.93 12.52
C ASP A 118 -3.41 6.55 11.85
N HIS A 119 -3.06 5.49 12.58
CA HIS A 119 -2.78 4.18 12.00
C HIS A 119 -3.97 3.58 11.23
N TRP A 120 -5.19 3.85 11.72
CA TRP A 120 -6.43 3.37 11.11
C TRP A 120 -6.60 3.82 9.66
N ILE A 121 -6.05 5.00 9.29
CA ILE A 121 -6.12 5.55 7.93
C ILE A 121 -5.41 4.61 6.95
N PHE A 122 -4.29 4.03 7.35
CA PHE A 122 -3.47 3.13 6.52
C PHE A 122 -4.02 1.71 6.40
N TRP A 123 -5.16 1.43 7.02
CA TRP A 123 -5.97 0.23 6.78
C TRP A 123 -7.22 0.57 5.99
N VAL A 124 -7.98 1.54 6.48
CA VAL A 124 -9.27 1.93 5.89
C VAL A 124 -9.07 2.50 4.49
N GLY A 125 -8.10 3.40 4.30
CA GLY A 125 -7.81 4.00 2.99
C GLY A 125 -7.43 2.96 1.94
N PRO A 126 -6.41 2.13 2.19
CA PRO A 126 -6.01 1.09 1.24
C PRO A 126 -7.09 0.05 0.94
N PHE A 127 -7.88 -0.37 1.92
CA PHE A 127 -8.98 -1.30 1.66
C PHE A 127 -10.08 -0.69 0.78
N ILE A 128 -10.45 0.57 1.03
CA ILE A 128 -11.43 1.27 0.17
C ILE A 128 -10.86 1.45 -1.24
N GLY A 129 -9.63 1.93 -1.37
CA GLY A 129 -8.98 2.14 -2.68
C GLY A 129 -8.88 0.84 -3.49
N ALA A 130 -8.49 -0.26 -2.84
CA ALA A 130 -8.41 -1.59 -3.46
C ALA A 130 -9.79 -2.10 -3.91
N ALA A 131 -10.82 -1.96 -3.07
CA ALA A 131 -12.18 -2.35 -3.40
C ALA A 131 -12.73 -1.56 -4.60
N LEU A 132 -12.53 -0.24 -4.62
CA LEU A 132 -12.93 0.61 -5.74
C LEU A 132 -12.20 0.22 -7.04
N ALA A 133 -10.90 -0.08 -6.99
CA ALA A 133 -10.15 -0.53 -8.15
C ALA A 133 -10.65 -1.88 -8.69
N ALA A 134 -10.98 -2.83 -7.80
CA ALA A 134 -11.55 -4.11 -8.18
C ALA A 134 -12.92 -3.94 -8.86
N ILE A 135 -13.81 -3.14 -8.26
CA ILE A 135 -15.14 -2.82 -8.81
C ILE A 135 -15.01 -2.17 -10.19
N TYR A 136 -14.14 -1.17 -10.31
CA TYR A 136 -13.92 -0.45 -11.57
C TYR A 136 -13.42 -1.38 -12.68
N HIS A 137 -12.41 -2.20 -12.37
CA HIS A 137 -11.84 -3.11 -13.35
C HIS A 137 -12.83 -4.21 -13.79
N GLN A 138 -13.58 -4.79 -12.85
CA GLN A 138 -14.47 -5.91 -13.14
C GLN A 138 -15.79 -5.48 -13.76
N ILE A 139 -16.41 -4.42 -13.25
CA ILE A 139 -17.79 -4.04 -13.62
C ILE A 139 -17.80 -2.98 -14.72
N VAL A 140 -16.94 -1.96 -14.63
CA VAL A 140 -16.95 -0.82 -15.55
C VAL A 140 -16.17 -1.15 -16.82
N ILE A 141 -14.91 -1.57 -16.68
CA ILE A 141 -14.08 -1.91 -17.84
C ILE A 141 -14.48 -3.26 -18.43
N ARG A 142 -15.04 -4.18 -17.62
CA ARG A 142 -15.34 -5.58 -18.02
C ARG A 142 -14.14 -6.28 -18.67
N ALA A 143 -12.94 -5.99 -18.19
CA ALA A 143 -11.68 -6.50 -18.76
C ALA A 143 -11.53 -8.03 -18.67
N ILE A 144 -12.37 -8.70 -17.88
CA ILE A 144 -12.43 -10.17 -17.81
C ILE A 144 -13.60 -10.61 -18.70
N PRO A 145 -13.34 -11.27 -19.85
CA PRO A 145 -14.40 -11.86 -20.65
C PRO A 145 -15.17 -12.86 -19.79
N PHE A 146 -16.49 -12.74 -19.73
CA PHE A 146 -17.32 -13.84 -19.24
C PHE A 146 -16.96 -15.08 -20.07
N LYS A 147 -16.46 -16.13 -19.42
CA LYS A 147 -16.27 -17.41 -20.07
C LYS A 147 -17.66 -17.93 -20.42
N THR A 148 -18.12 -17.70 -21.65
CA THR A 148 -19.35 -18.29 -22.16
C THR A 148 -19.16 -19.81 -22.06
N ARG A 149 -19.92 -20.46 -21.18
CA ARG A 149 -20.04 -21.92 -21.20
C ARG A 149 -20.83 -22.25 -22.48
N THR A 150 -20.10 -22.55 -23.55
CA THR A 150 -20.59 -23.33 -24.69
C THR A 150 -20.06 -24.74 -24.55
#